data_AF-A0A2P6FIC3-F1
#
_entry.id   AF-A0A2P6FIC3-F1
#
_cell.length_a   1.000
_cell.length_b   1.000
_cell.length_c   1.000
_cell.angle_alpha   90.00
_cell.angle_beta   90.00
_cell.angle_gamma   90.00
#
_symmetry.space_group_name_H-M   'P 1'
#
loop_
_entity.id
_entity.type
_entity.pdbx_description
1 polymer ?
#
loop_
_entity_poly.entity_id
_entity_poly.type
_entity_poly.pdbx_seq_one_letter_code
_entity_poly.pdbx_strand_id
1 'polypeptide(L)'
;MNCKDPGGLSLSTNNEEKVQGDSMISNKTVLVEEKTHLVGFPFSTETASLITTALLNQRVFAFPTETFYGLGGNALSAKVLDRVYRIKERSRKKPLLLL
;
A
#
# COMPACT_ATOMS: atom_id res chain seq x y z
N MET A 1 27.04 48.42 40.66
CA MET A 1 27.12 47.63 39.41
C MET A 1 27.99 46.41 39.69
N ASN A 2 27.48 45.24 39.30
CA ASN A 2 28.06 43.90 39.36
C ASN A 2 28.56 43.37 40.71
N CYS A 3 27.71 42.52 41.30
CA CYS A 3 28.04 41.67 42.43
C CYS A 3 27.80 40.20 42.05
N LYS A 4 28.90 39.44 42.21
CA LYS A 4 28.99 38.08 42.77
C LYS A 4 28.92 36.87 41.82
N ASP A 5 30.13 36.33 41.65
CA ASP A 5 30.52 34.91 41.55
C ASP A 5 29.89 34.01 42.64
N PRO A 6 30.25 32.71 42.74
CA PRO A 6 30.10 31.62 41.78
C PRO A 6 29.47 30.37 42.44
N GLY A 7 29.02 29.39 41.65
CA GLY A 7 28.99 27.98 42.08
C GLY A 7 27.63 27.26 42.11
N GLY A 8 27.71 25.95 41.78
CA GLY A 8 26.71 24.91 42.08
C GLY A 8 26.00 24.35 40.84
N LEU A 9 26.40 23.18 40.29
CA LEU A 9 25.82 21.83 40.56
C LEU A 9 24.39 21.69 39.97
N SER A 10 23.96 20.73 39.15
CA SER A 10 24.34 19.34 38.84
C SER A 10 23.68 18.90 37.52
N LEU A 11 24.23 17.81 36.98
CA LEU A 11 23.69 16.85 36.02
C LEU A 11 22.14 16.78 35.89
N SER A 12 21.64 16.84 34.66
CA SER A 12 21.04 15.68 34.00
C SER A 12 20.83 15.95 32.49
N THR A 13 21.63 15.21 31.71
CA THR A 13 21.38 14.70 30.36
C THR A 13 20.29 15.35 29.48
N ASN A 14 20.77 16.28 28.64
CA ASN A 14 20.41 16.52 27.22
C ASN A 14 18.93 16.48 26.80
N ASN A 15 18.30 17.64 26.97
CA ASN A 15 17.59 18.45 25.97
C ASN A 15 16.81 17.75 24.85
N GLU A 16 15.50 17.90 24.97
CA GLU A 16 14.53 17.93 23.89
C GLU A 16 14.79 19.11 22.92
N GLU A 17 14.28 18.90 21.70
CA GLU A 17 13.91 19.86 20.65
C GLU A 17 14.95 20.46 19.68
N LYS A 18 14.78 19.96 18.44
CA LYS A 18 14.76 20.66 17.14
C LYS A 18 16.10 21.03 16.50
N VAL A 19 16.40 20.38 15.36
CA VAL A 19 16.10 20.89 13.99
C VAL A 19 16.80 20.00 12.94
N GLN A 20 16.02 19.62 11.92
CA GLN A 20 16.39 19.26 10.54
C GLN A 20 16.97 17.88 10.20
N GLY A 21 16.15 17.08 9.50
CA GLY A 21 16.62 15.94 8.69
C GLY A 21 15.53 14.92 8.39
N ASP A 22 14.31 15.37 8.10
CA ASP A 22 13.16 14.49 7.93
C ASP A 22 13.16 13.75 6.58
N SER A 23 12.63 12.52 6.60
CA SER A 23 12.07 11.78 5.47
C SER A 23 12.98 11.04 4.47
N MET A 24 13.80 10.06 4.90
CA MET A 24 14.40 9.12 3.93
C MET A 24 14.41 7.63 4.33
N ILE A 25 13.61 7.17 5.31
CA ILE A 25 13.50 5.71 5.60
C ILE A 25 12.07 5.30 6.04
N SER A 26 11.04 5.79 5.35
CA SER A 26 9.66 5.28 5.54
C SER A 26 8.97 4.84 4.23
N ASN A 27 9.45 5.33 3.08
CA ASN A 27 8.70 5.20 1.82
C ASN A 27 9.03 3.95 0.98
N LYS A 28 10.00 3.13 1.38
CA LYS A 28 10.39 1.95 0.58
C LYS A 28 9.61 0.69 0.93
N THR A 29 9.20 0.53 2.19
CA THR A 29 8.45 -0.67 2.65
C THR A 29 7.01 -0.69 2.13
N VAL A 30 6.40 0.48 1.90
CA VAL A 30 5.00 0.59 1.44
C VAL A 30 4.84 0.24 -0.05
N LEU A 31 5.91 0.22 -0.84
CA LEU A 31 5.87 0.00 -2.29
C LEU A 31 6.09 -1.47 -2.71
N VAL A 32 6.33 -2.38 -1.77
CA VAL A 32 6.65 -3.79 -2.07
C VAL A 32 5.47 -4.74 -1.82
N GLU A 33 4.33 -4.23 -1.32
CA GLU A 33 3.15 -5.04 -0.99
C GLU A 33 1.92 -4.83 -1.90
N GLU A 34 2.06 -4.25 -3.10
CA GLU A 34 1.00 -4.36 -4.12
C GLU A 34 1.00 -5.76 -4.79
N LYS A 35 1.13 -6.84 -4.03
CA LYS A 35 0.93 -8.20 -4.55
C LYS A 35 -0.57 -8.41 -4.77
N THR A 36 -1.00 -8.47 -6.03
CA THR A 36 -2.33 -9.00 -6.36
C THR A 36 -2.43 -10.43 -5.86
N HIS A 37 -3.52 -10.77 -5.18
CA HIS A 37 -3.72 -12.16 -4.74
C HIS A 37 -3.91 -13.03 -5.97
N LEU A 38 -3.03 -14.03 -6.16
CA LEU A 38 -3.15 -15.04 -7.18
C LEU A 38 -4.19 -16.06 -6.73
N VAL A 39 -5.23 -16.23 -7.54
CA VAL A 39 -6.26 -17.24 -7.37
C VAL A 39 -5.78 -18.53 -8.03
N GLY A 40 -5.82 -19.65 -7.32
CA GLY A 40 -5.43 -20.96 -7.85
C GLY A 40 -6.51 -21.62 -8.72
N PHE A 41 -6.13 -22.66 -9.47
CA PHE A 41 -7.02 -23.57 -10.18
C PHE A 41 -6.65 -25.02 -9.79
N PRO A 42 -7.61 -25.93 -9.53
CA PRO A 42 -9.06 -25.76 -9.66
C PRO A 42 -9.66 -24.84 -8.60
N PHE A 43 -10.74 -24.13 -8.93
CA PHE A 43 -11.41 -23.24 -7.99
C PHE A 43 -12.09 -24.04 -6.87
N SER A 44 -11.74 -23.73 -5.62
CA SER A 44 -12.33 -24.33 -4.42
C SER A 44 -13.28 -23.36 -3.70
N THR A 45 -14.15 -23.88 -2.84
CA THR A 45 -15.04 -23.08 -1.99
C THR A 45 -14.28 -22.13 -1.05
N GLU A 46 -13.14 -22.58 -0.52
CA GLU A 46 -12.25 -21.73 0.30
C GLU A 46 -11.75 -20.52 -0.48
N THR A 47 -11.38 -20.73 -1.74
CA THR A 47 -10.94 -19.68 -2.66
C THR A 47 -12.04 -18.67 -2.93
N ALA A 48 -13.30 -19.11 -3.03
CA ALA A 48 -14.44 -18.22 -3.20
C ALA A 48 -14.62 -17.25 -2.02
N SER A 49 -14.36 -17.71 -0.79
CA SER A 49 -14.37 -16.84 0.39
C SER A 49 -13.29 -15.77 0.31
N LEU A 50 -12.07 -16.14 -0.08
CA LEU A 50 -10.96 -15.20 -0.27
C LEU A 50 -11.28 -14.13 -1.33
N ILE A 51 -11.88 -14.54 -2.47
CA ILE A 51 -12.31 -13.62 -3.53
C ILE A 51 -13.38 -12.67 -3.02
N THR A 52 -14.36 -13.18 -2.26
CA THR A 52 -15.43 -12.35 -1.68
C THR A 52 -14.84 -11.29 -0.75
N THR A 53 -13.93 -11.67 0.14
CA THR A 53 -13.20 -10.73 0.99
C THR A 53 -12.39 -9.71 0.17
N ALA A 54 -11.75 -10.13 -0.92
CA ALA A 54 -11.03 -9.22 -1.80
C ALA A 54 -11.95 -8.19 -2.47
N LEU A 55 -13.12 -8.62 -2.95
CA LEU A 55 -14.13 -7.75 -3.57
C LEU A 55 -14.69 -6.73 -2.57
N LEU A 56 -15.06 -7.17 -1.37
CA LEU A 56 -15.55 -6.29 -0.30
C LEU A 56 -14.51 -5.23 0.08
N ASN A 57 -13.23 -5.59 0.06
CA ASN A 57 -12.12 -4.69 0.36
C ASN A 57 -11.60 -3.89 -0.84
N GLN A 58 -12.32 -3.90 -1.98
CA GLN A 58 -11.94 -3.18 -3.20
C GLN A 58 -10.51 -3.53 -3.68
N ARG A 59 -10.15 -4.82 -3.64
CA ARG A 59 -8.85 -5.32 -4.10
C ARG A 59 -8.93 -5.85 -5.52
N VAL A 60 -7.77 -5.88 -6.19
CA VAL A 60 -7.57 -6.54 -7.48
C VAL A 60 -6.91 -7.90 -7.23
N PHE A 61 -7.40 -8.93 -7.91
CA PHE A 61 -6.83 -10.28 -7.88
C PHE A 61 -6.49 -10.75 -9.31
N ALA A 62 -5.62 -11.74 -9.42
CA ALA A 62 -5.27 -12.36 -10.69
C ALA A 62 -5.76 -13.81 -10.70
N PHE A 63 -6.37 -14.26 -11.80
CA PHE A 63 -6.90 -15.62 -11.93
C PHE A 63 -6.42 -16.27 -13.24
N PRO A 64 -6.20 -17.59 -13.26
CA PRO A 64 -5.72 -18.28 -14.44
C PRO A 64 -6.82 -18.34 -15.51
N THR A 65 -6.44 -18.12 -16.77
CA THR A 65 -7.21 -18.52 -17.96
C THR A 65 -6.41 -19.60 -18.71
N GLU A 66 -6.89 -20.05 -19.88
CA GLU A 66 -6.19 -21.06 -20.68
C GLU A 66 -4.76 -20.61 -21.07
N THR A 67 -4.58 -19.34 -21.43
CA THR A 67 -3.32 -18.85 -22.02
C THR A 67 -2.58 -17.82 -21.16
N PHE A 68 -3.30 -17.01 -20.37
CA PHE A 68 -2.70 -15.96 -19.54
C PHE A 68 -3.44 -15.79 -18.21
N TYR A 69 -2.88 -15.01 -17.29
CA TYR A 69 -3.62 -14.60 -16.10
C TYR A 69 -4.48 -13.37 -16.41
N GLY A 70 -5.75 -13.44 -16.03
CA GLY A 70 -6.68 -12.31 -16.03
C GLY A 70 -6.56 -11.52 -14.73
N LEU A 71 -6.83 -10.21 -14.79
CA LEU A 71 -7.01 -9.36 -13.60
C LEU A 71 -8.51 -9.16 -13.37
N GLY A 72 -8.95 -9.37 -12.14
CA GLY A 72 -10.35 -9.24 -11.72
C GLY A 72 -10.51 -8.35 -10.48
N GLY A 73 -11.72 -7.82 -10.32
CA GLY A 73 -12.11 -6.97 -9.20
C GLY A 73 -13.51 -6.38 -9.42
N ASN A 74 -14.01 -5.63 -8.44
CA ASN A 74 -15.31 -4.96 -8.58
C ASN A 74 -15.24 -3.82 -9.63
N ALA A 75 -15.87 -4.03 -10.79
CA ALA A 75 -15.88 -3.08 -11.90
C ALA A 75 -16.61 -1.76 -11.60
N LEU A 76 -17.49 -1.73 -10.59
CA LEU A 76 -18.19 -0.52 -10.17
C LEU A 76 -17.34 0.35 -9.23
N SER A 77 -16.20 -0.15 -8.75
CA SER A 77 -15.30 0.62 -7.90
C SER A 77 -14.27 1.37 -8.75
N ALA A 78 -14.34 2.71 -8.71
CA ALA A 78 -13.33 3.57 -9.35
C ALA A 78 -11.92 3.23 -8.85
N LYS A 79 -11.75 2.96 -7.55
CA LYS A 79 -10.46 2.56 -6.96
C LYS A 79 -9.88 1.29 -7.59
N VAL A 80 -10.73 0.29 -7.81
CA VAL A 80 -10.32 -0.97 -8.46
C VAL A 80 -9.97 -0.73 -9.92
N LEU A 81 -10.79 0.01 -10.66
CA LEU A 81 -10.49 0.37 -12.05
C LEU A 81 -9.15 1.08 -12.14
N ASP A 82 -8.91 2.06 -11.27
CA ASP A 82 -7.67 2.83 -11.21
C ASP A 82 -6.45 1.96 -11.03
N ARG A 83 -6.57 1.00 -10.11
CA ARG A 83 -5.52 0.01 -9.88
C ARG A 83 -5.31 -0.91 -11.09
N VAL A 84 -6.36 -1.40 -11.74
CA VAL A 84 -6.24 -2.24 -12.94
C VAL A 84 -5.53 -1.50 -14.08
N TYR A 85 -5.91 -0.25 -14.35
CA TYR A 85 -5.24 0.54 -15.39
C TYR A 85 -3.77 0.83 -15.06
N ARG A 86 -3.45 1.06 -13.78
CA ARG A 86 -2.07 1.23 -13.32
C ARG A 86 -1.26 -0.04 -13.49
N ILE A 87 -1.77 -1.20 -13.05
CA ILE A 87 -1.09 -2.49 -13.18
C ILE A 87 -0.85 -2.85 -14.64
N LYS A 88 -1.84 -2.59 -15.52
CA LYS A 88 -1.72 -2.87 -16.96
C LYS A 88 -0.94 -1.80 -17.73
N GLU A 89 -0.48 -0.75 -17.05
CA GLU A 89 0.14 0.43 -17.66
C GLU A 89 -0.66 0.97 -18.86
N ARG A 90 -1.99 0.95 -18.72
CA ARG A 90 -2.93 1.20 -19.81
C ARG A 90 -3.59 2.57 -19.64
N SER A 91 -3.72 3.32 -20.74
CA SER A 91 -4.50 4.56 -20.76
C SER A 91 -5.98 4.31 -20.47
N ARG A 92 -6.61 5.22 -19.71
CA ARG A 92 -8.05 5.20 -19.39
C ARG A 92 -8.97 5.31 -20.60
N LYS A 93 -8.47 5.83 -21.71
CA LYS A 93 -9.24 5.95 -22.96
C LYS A 93 -9.50 4.59 -23.61
N LYS A 94 -8.75 3.55 -23.23
CA LYS A 94 -8.89 2.21 -23.80
C LYS A 94 -9.79 1.37 -22.90
N PRO A 95 -10.92 0.84 -23.37
CA PRO A 95 -11.86 0.10 -22.53
C PRO A 95 -11.22 -1.15 -21.91
N LEU A 96 -11.81 -1.56 -20.78
CA LEU A 96 -11.55 -2.83 -20.10
C LEU A 96 -12.68 -3.82 -20.41
N LEU A 97 -12.39 -5.10 -20.23
CA LEU A 97 -13.39 -6.16 -20.33
C LEU A 97 -14.26 -6.16 -19.07
N LEU A 98 -15.56 -6.38 -19.25
CA LEU A 98 -16.52 -6.60 -18.18
C LEU A 98 -17.11 -8.01 -18.37
N LEU A 99 -17.19 -8.77 -17.27
CA LEU A 99 -17.65 -10.16 -17.23
C LEU A 99 -18.83 -10.29 -16.26
#